data_AF-A0A8T6UDB7-F1
#
_entry.id   AF-A0A8T6UDB7-F1
#
_cell.length_a   1.000
_cell.length_b   1.000
_cell.length_c   1.000
_cell.angle_alpha   90.00
_cell.angle_beta   90.00
_cell.angle_gamma   90.00
#
_symmetry.space_group_name_H-M   'P 1'
#
loop_
_entity.id
_entity.type
_entity.pdbx_description
1 polymer ?
#
loop_
_entity_poly.entity_id
_entity_poly.type
_entity_poly.pdbx_seq_one_letter_code
_entity_poly.pdbx_strand_id
1 'polypeptide(L)'
;ELKYVEMKRRHATVVCPVFFTAMNANKAMLRRLVKEKLHATDLRVYRYPKSLPAYEVLLIAKGALGEDVQLVREYITRGPPYEAEVWYYAQTKVKGYEFVIRIGVMEDKGILEIFAASTSMEPITGLLAEFRRELNVAYAEGRTGDQQIEVERDEQVRKELASRQLHLDMPEDDEILAEDIAEA
;
A
#
# COMPACT_ATOMS: atom_id res chain seq x y z
N GLU A 1 -29.86 1.32 38.13
CA GLU A 1 -30.36 0.54 36.98
C GLU A 1 -29.19 0.25 36.04
N LEU A 2 -28.92 -1.03 35.74
CA LEU A 2 -27.88 -1.44 34.79
C LEU A 2 -28.45 -1.35 33.37
N LYS A 3 -27.88 -0.48 32.53
CA LYS A 3 -28.24 -0.39 31.10
C LYS A 3 -27.61 -1.57 30.35
N TYR A 4 -28.44 -2.48 29.88
CA TYR A 4 -28.02 -3.56 29.00
C TYR A 4 -27.83 -3.01 27.58
N VAL A 5 -26.63 -3.16 27.02
CA VAL A 5 -26.34 -2.79 25.63
C VAL A 5 -26.31 -4.08 24.82
N GLU A 6 -27.34 -4.30 24.02
CA GLU A 6 -27.41 -5.45 23.11
C GLU A 6 -26.60 -5.14 21.84
N MET A 7 -25.42 -5.75 21.71
CA MET A 7 -24.60 -5.60 20.50
C MET A 7 -25.13 -6.48 19.37
N LYS A 8 -25.59 -5.88 18.27
CA LYS A 8 -25.94 -6.61 17.05
C LYS A 8 -24.68 -7.07 16.33
N ARG A 9 -24.49 -8.39 16.21
CA ARG A 9 -23.42 -8.98 15.39
C ARG A 9 -23.65 -8.61 13.93
N ARG A 10 -22.68 -7.96 13.30
CA ARG A 10 -22.65 -7.76 11.85
C ARG A 10 -21.93 -8.93 11.21
N HIS A 11 -22.53 -9.54 10.20
CA HIS A 11 -21.87 -10.56 9.40
C HIS A 11 -20.79 -9.89 8.55
N ALA A 12 -19.52 -10.23 8.78
CA ALA A 12 -18.40 -9.77 7.97
C ALA A 12 -17.93 -10.94 7.10
N THR A 13 -18.09 -10.82 5.78
CA THR A 13 -17.51 -11.77 4.84
C THR A 13 -16.11 -11.28 4.48
N VAL A 14 -15.10 -12.13 4.71
CA VAL A 14 -13.71 -11.85 4.29
C VAL A 14 -13.47 -12.66 3.02
N VAL A 15 -13.23 -11.97 1.91
CA VAL A 15 -12.89 -12.60 0.63
C VAL A 15 -11.48 -12.17 0.24
N CYS A 16 -10.55 -13.11 0.18
CA CYS A 16 -9.20 -12.85 -0.31
C CYS A 16 -9.26 -12.67 -1.84
N PRO A 17 -8.89 -11.50 -2.37
CA PRO A 17 -8.95 -11.27 -3.80
C PRO A 17 -7.87 -12.08 -4.53
N VAL A 18 -8.26 -12.75 -5.62
CA VAL A 18 -7.32 -13.36 -6.56
C VAL A 18 -7.19 -12.41 -7.74
N PHE A 19 -6.01 -11.86 -7.97
CA PHE A 19 -5.77 -10.87 -9.02
C PHE A 19 -5.43 -11.50 -10.38
N PHE A 20 -5.69 -10.73 -11.42
CA PHE A 20 -5.10 -10.89 -12.74
C PHE A 20 -4.98 -9.51 -13.42
N THR A 21 -4.08 -9.43 -14.38
CA THR A 21 -3.90 -8.22 -15.20
C THR A 21 -4.56 -8.42 -16.55
N ALA A 22 -5.77 -7.86 -16.72
CA ALA A 22 -6.52 -7.94 -17.97
C ALA A 22 -6.10 -6.90 -19.02
N MET A 23 -5.57 -5.76 -18.56
CA MET A 23 -5.40 -4.56 -19.35
C MET A 23 -4.17 -3.80 -18.88
N ASN A 24 -3.44 -3.16 -19.80
CA ASN A 24 -2.33 -2.26 -19.45
C ASN A 24 -2.88 -0.93 -18.90
N ALA A 25 -2.83 -0.77 -17.59
CA ALA A 25 -3.13 0.50 -16.93
C ALA A 25 -1.97 1.50 -17.04
N ASN A 26 -2.31 2.79 -17.02
CA ASN A 26 -1.37 3.92 -17.02
C ASN A 26 -1.72 4.93 -15.91
N LYS A 27 -0.85 5.93 -15.71
CA LYS A 27 -0.99 6.96 -14.68
C LYS A 27 -2.32 7.73 -14.75
N ALA A 28 -2.75 8.12 -15.95
CA ALA A 28 -4.01 8.85 -16.15
C ALA A 28 -5.22 8.00 -15.74
N MET A 29 -5.19 6.71 -16.09
CA MET A 29 -6.22 5.75 -15.70
C MET A 29 -6.28 5.59 -14.17
N LEU A 30 -5.15 5.47 -13.47
CA LEU A 30 -5.14 5.40 -12.00
C LEU A 30 -5.76 6.62 -11.36
N ARG A 31 -5.36 7.83 -11.79
CA ARG A 31 -5.94 9.09 -11.31
C ARG A 31 -7.46 9.12 -11.48
N ARG A 32 -7.95 8.73 -12.66
CA ARG A 32 -9.39 8.65 -12.94
C ARG A 32 -10.09 7.63 -12.04
N LEU A 33 -9.52 6.43 -11.89
CA LEU A 33 -10.10 5.38 -11.06
C LEU A 33 -10.24 5.83 -9.60
N VAL A 34 -9.19 6.39 -9.02
CA VAL A 34 -9.20 6.87 -7.63
C VAL A 34 -10.17 8.03 -7.43
N LYS A 35 -10.23 8.99 -8.38
CA LYS A 35 -11.07 10.19 -8.23
C LYS A 35 -12.55 9.96 -8.54
N GLU A 36 -12.87 9.07 -9.48
CA GLU A 36 -14.22 9.00 -10.06
C GLU A 36 -14.94 7.67 -9.83
N LYS A 37 -14.22 6.56 -9.65
CA LYS A 37 -14.82 5.21 -9.70
C LYS A 37 -14.71 4.43 -8.39
N LEU A 38 -13.53 4.43 -7.79
CA LEU A 38 -13.19 3.58 -6.65
C LEU A 38 -13.47 4.33 -5.35
N HIS A 39 -14.73 4.29 -4.93
CA HIS A 39 -15.23 5.01 -3.75
C HIS A 39 -14.92 4.31 -2.42
N ALA A 40 -14.57 3.01 -2.45
CA ALA A 40 -14.16 2.27 -1.28
C ALA A 40 -12.64 2.33 -1.18
N THR A 41 -12.12 2.86 -0.07
CA THR A 41 -10.68 2.99 0.16
C THR A 41 -10.30 2.62 1.58
N ASP A 42 -9.13 2.04 1.77
CA ASP A 42 -8.54 1.85 3.10
C ASP A 42 -7.01 2.01 3.04
N LEU A 43 -6.44 2.40 4.17
CA LEU A 43 -5.02 2.63 4.38
C LEU A 43 -4.57 1.88 5.63
N ARG A 44 -3.61 0.96 5.46
CA ARG A 44 -2.87 0.37 6.57
C ARG A 44 -1.44 0.88 6.59
N VAL A 45 -0.98 1.15 7.80
CA VAL A 45 0.35 1.67 8.07
C VAL A 45 1.03 0.71 9.02
N TYR A 46 2.31 0.50 8.80
CA TYR A 46 3.16 -0.39 9.55
C TYR A 46 4.43 0.34 9.95
N ARG A 47 4.96 0.03 11.14
CA ARG A 47 6.32 0.40 11.53
C ARG A 47 7.25 -0.77 11.25
N TYR A 48 8.35 -0.49 10.56
CA TYR A 48 9.40 -1.47 10.35
C TYR A 48 10.59 -1.23 11.30
N PRO A 49 11.39 -2.27 11.63
CA PRO A 49 12.53 -2.13 12.51
C PRO A 49 13.58 -1.16 11.95
N LYS A 50 14.16 -0.30 12.78
CA LYS A 50 15.23 0.65 12.38
C LYS A 50 16.50 -0.02 11.85
N SER A 51 16.69 -1.30 12.16
CA SER A 51 17.77 -2.14 11.64
C SER A 51 17.56 -2.52 10.17
N LEU A 52 16.34 -2.40 9.65
CA LEU A 52 16.00 -2.75 8.27
C LEU A 52 16.08 -1.49 7.39
N PRO A 53 16.95 -1.48 6.35
CA PRO A 53 17.03 -0.35 5.43
C PRO A 53 15.70 -0.14 4.68
N ALA A 54 15.30 1.12 4.49
CA ALA A 54 14.02 1.47 3.87
C ALA A 54 13.84 0.89 2.45
N TYR A 55 14.92 0.81 1.65
CA TYR A 55 14.87 0.18 0.33
C TYR A 55 14.56 -1.32 0.41
N GLU A 56 15.03 -2.03 1.44
CA GLU A 56 14.71 -3.44 1.64
C GLU A 56 13.26 -3.62 2.07
N VAL A 57 12.74 -2.71 2.91
CA VAL A 57 11.32 -2.68 3.28
C VAL A 57 10.45 -2.61 2.04
N LEU A 58 10.81 -1.74 1.08
CA LEU A 58 10.08 -1.65 -0.18
C LEU A 58 10.12 -2.98 -0.94
N LEU A 59 11.29 -3.60 -1.10
CA LEU A 59 11.42 -4.88 -1.82
C LEU A 59 10.58 -5.99 -1.18
N ILE A 60 10.61 -6.10 0.16
CA ILE A 60 9.81 -7.06 0.91
C ILE A 60 8.32 -6.78 0.71
N ALA A 61 7.90 -5.52 0.80
CA ALA A 61 6.50 -5.13 0.58
C ALA A 61 6.02 -5.43 -0.84
N LYS A 62 6.84 -5.19 -1.87
CA LYS A 62 6.54 -5.55 -3.25
C LYS A 62 6.36 -7.06 -3.41
N GLY A 63 7.26 -7.85 -2.81
CA GLY A 63 7.16 -9.31 -2.79
C GLY A 63 5.88 -9.82 -2.11
N ALA A 64 5.53 -9.21 -0.97
CA ALA A 64 4.32 -9.56 -0.21
C ALA A 64 3.00 -9.25 -0.94
N LEU A 65 3.01 -8.32 -1.90
CA LEU A 65 1.84 -8.02 -2.72
C LEU A 65 1.60 -9.10 -3.80
N GLY A 66 2.66 -9.79 -4.22
CA GLY A 66 2.64 -10.81 -5.26
C GLY A 66 2.77 -10.26 -6.69
N GLU A 67 2.84 -11.18 -7.66
CA GLU A 67 3.13 -10.87 -9.08
C GLU A 67 1.87 -10.70 -9.95
N ASP A 68 0.69 -11.07 -9.43
CA ASP A 68 -0.59 -11.01 -10.17
C ASP A 68 -1.15 -9.58 -10.33
N VAL A 69 -0.44 -8.57 -9.82
CA VAL A 69 -0.78 -7.15 -9.93
C VAL A 69 0.12 -6.44 -10.94
N GLN A 70 -0.46 -5.53 -11.72
CA GLN A 70 0.30 -4.77 -12.72
C GLN A 70 1.01 -3.59 -12.05
N LEU A 71 2.33 -3.52 -12.14
CA LEU A 71 3.09 -2.30 -11.82
C LEU A 71 2.78 -1.20 -12.85
N VAL A 72 2.39 -0.02 -12.36
CA VAL A 72 2.06 1.14 -13.22
C VAL A 72 3.12 2.22 -13.14
N ARG A 73 3.58 2.58 -11.93
CA ARG A 73 4.60 3.63 -11.74
C ARG A 73 5.32 3.45 -10.40
N GLU A 74 6.58 3.85 -10.38
CA GLU A 74 7.40 3.96 -9.17
C GLU A 74 7.95 5.39 -9.09
N TYR A 75 7.88 5.98 -7.90
CA TYR A 75 8.57 7.22 -7.55
C TYR A 75 9.52 6.87 -6.41
N ILE A 76 10.83 7.10 -6.60
CA ILE A 76 11.85 6.72 -5.62
C ILE A 76 12.83 7.86 -5.44
N THR A 77 12.93 8.35 -4.22
CA THR A 77 13.96 9.29 -3.76
C THR A 77 15.02 8.49 -3.01
N ARG A 78 16.20 8.30 -3.63
CA ARG A 78 17.27 7.41 -3.11
C ARG A 78 18.18 8.05 -2.04
N GLY A 79 18.04 9.36 -1.77
CA GLY A 79 18.81 10.05 -0.74
C GLY A 79 18.23 9.85 0.66
N PRO A 80 18.95 10.21 1.74
CA PRO A 80 18.38 10.26 3.08
C PRO A 80 17.55 11.55 3.26
N PRO A 81 16.27 11.47 3.66
CA PRO A 81 15.52 10.25 3.94
C PRO A 81 15.04 9.56 2.65
N TYR A 82 15.17 8.24 2.60
CA TYR A 82 14.65 7.42 1.52
C TYR A 82 13.12 7.50 1.52
N GLU A 83 12.56 7.78 0.35
CA GLU A 83 11.12 7.77 0.14
C GLU A 83 10.78 7.02 -1.15
N ALA A 84 9.73 6.21 -1.09
CA ALA A 84 9.23 5.52 -2.26
C ALA A 84 7.70 5.47 -2.28
N GLU A 85 7.15 5.57 -3.48
CA GLU A 85 5.72 5.39 -3.76
C GLU A 85 5.56 4.53 -5.02
N VAL A 86 4.95 3.36 -4.86
CA VAL A 86 4.74 2.40 -5.94
C VAL A 86 3.27 2.16 -6.16
N TRP A 87 2.82 2.30 -7.41
CA TRP A 87 1.44 2.19 -7.80
C TRP A 87 1.18 0.96 -8.67
N TYR A 88 0.10 0.27 -8.32
CA TYR A 88 -0.35 -0.93 -8.99
C TYR A 88 -1.80 -0.81 -9.43
N TYR A 89 -2.10 -1.52 -10.51
CA TYR A 89 -3.46 -1.81 -10.94
C TYR A 89 -3.69 -3.32 -10.91
N ALA A 90 -4.88 -3.74 -10.53
CA ALA A 90 -5.27 -5.12 -10.61
C ALA A 90 -6.78 -5.28 -10.85
N GLN A 91 -7.19 -6.46 -11.30
CA GLN A 91 -8.58 -6.85 -11.34
C GLN A 91 -8.76 -8.22 -10.67
N THR A 92 -9.85 -8.41 -9.92
CA THR A 92 -10.13 -9.72 -9.31
C THR A 92 -10.73 -10.70 -10.33
N LYS A 93 -10.24 -11.94 -10.35
CA LYS A 93 -10.66 -12.99 -11.29
C LYS A 93 -12.15 -13.35 -11.19
N VAL A 94 -12.71 -13.36 -9.97
CA VAL A 94 -14.06 -13.88 -9.72
C VAL A 94 -15.15 -12.84 -9.97
N LYS A 95 -15.06 -11.69 -9.29
CA LYS A 95 -16.09 -10.64 -9.35
C LYS A 95 -15.73 -9.47 -10.26
N GLY A 96 -14.53 -9.46 -10.85
CA GLY A 96 -14.09 -8.41 -11.77
C GLY A 96 -13.85 -7.05 -11.10
N TYR A 97 -13.76 -7.00 -9.77
CA TYR A 97 -13.45 -5.75 -9.05
C TYR A 97 -12.10 -5.20 -9.49
N GLU A 98 -12.08 -3.93 -9.87
CA GLU A 98 -10.86 -3.19 -10.13
C GLU A 98 -10.23 -2.73 -8.82
N PHE A 99 -8.91 -2.66 -8.83
CA PHE A 99 -8.08 -2.26 -7.72
C PHE A 99 -7.05 -1.24 -8.16
N VAL A 100 -6.90 -0.21 -7.35
CA VAL A 100 -5.70 0.61 -7.31
C VAL A 100 -5.03 0.35 -5.97
N ILE A 101 -3.77 -0.08 -6.00
CA ILE A 101 -3.00 -0.40 -4.81
C ILE A 101 -1.76 0.48 -4.83
N ARG A 102 -1.41 1.03 -3.67
CA ARG A 102 -0.22 1.86 -3.50
C ARG A 102 0.57 1.36 -2.31
N ILE A 103 1.85 1.15 -2.51
CA ILE A 103 2.81 0.90 -1.44
C ILE A 103 3.64 2.17 -1.26
N GLY A 104 3.76 2.65 -0.03
CA GLY A 104 4.59 3.80 0.33
C GLY A 104 5.61 3.42 1.39
N VAL A 105 6.84 3.92 1.28
CA VAL A 105 7.89 3.80 2.31
C VAL A 105 8.43 5.20 2.59
N MET A 106 8.52 5.55 3.87
CA MET A 106 9.10 6.82 4.35
C MET A 106 10.12 6.51 5.45
N GLU A 107 11.40 6.80 5.20
CA GLU A 107 12.50 6.50 6.12
C GLU A 107 12.52 7.38 7.37
N ASP A 108 12.28 8.67 7.21
CA ASP A 108 12.23 9.66 8.29
C ASP A 108 11.24 9.27 9.40
N LYS A 109 10.12 8.67 9.00
CA LYS A 109 9.04 8.20 9.88
C LYS A 109 9.17 6.72 10.27
N GLY A 110 10.01 5.95 9.59
CA GLY A 110 10.19 4.51 9.80
C GLY A 110 8.92 3.72 9.50
N ILE A 111 8.19 4.09 8.43
CA ILE A 111 6.88 3.54 8.11
C ILE A 111 6.79 2.95 6.70
N LEU A 112 6.03 1.87 6.61
CA LEU A 112 5.53 1.26 5.39
C LEU A 112 4.01 1.45 5.37
N GLU A 113 3.45 1.86 4.26
CA GLU A 113 2.01 1.95 4.09
C GLU A 113 1.53 1.18 2.86
N ILE A 114 0.33 0.65 2.97
CA ILE A 114 -0.42 0.09 1.85
C ILE A 114 -1.79 0.74 1.81
N PHE A 115 -2.08 1.37 0.69
CA PHE A 115 -3.38 1.92 0.35
C PHE A 115 -4.02 1.02 -0.70
N ALA A 116 -5.33 0.80 -0.58
CA ALA A 116 -6.10 0.10 -1.58
C ALA A 116 -7.42 0.83 -1.83
N ALA A 117 -7.75 1.00 -3.10
CA ALA A 117 -9.04 1.50 -3.58
C ALA A 117 -9.71 0.44 -4.45
N SER A 118 -11.02 0.28 -4.30
CA SER A 118 -11.85 -0.59 -5.12
C SER A 118 -13.28 -0.08 -5.20
N THR A 119 -14.15 -0.80 -5.90
CA THR A 119 -15.60 -0.54 -5.93
C THR A 119 -16.33 -1.11 -4.71
N SER A 120 -15.66 -1.87 -3.84
CA SER A 120 -16.24 -2.47 -2.63
C SER A 120 -15.18 -2.65 -1.53
N MET A 121 -15.59 -2.53 -0.27
CA MET A 121 -14.72 -2.73 0.90
C MET A 121 -14.41 -4.20 1.20
N GLU A 122 -15.28 -5.13 0.80
CA GLU A 122 -15.10 -6.57 1.03
C GLU A 122 -13.73 -7.09 0.54
N PRO A 123 -13.35 -6.91 -0.74
CA PRO A 123 -12.07 -7.41 -1.24
C PRO A 123 -10.87 -6.59 -0.74
N ILE A 124 -11.05 -5.31 -0.38
CA ILE A 124 -9.99 -4.49 0.25
C ILE A 124 -9.60 -5.09 1.60
N THR A 125 -10.59 -5.48 2.40
CA THR A 125 -10.34 -6.05 3.73
C THR A 125 -9.56 -7.37 3.63
N GLY A 126 -9.90 -8.22 2.66
CA GLY A 126 -9.16 -9.46 2.36
C GLY A 126 -7.72 -9.19 1.92
N LEU A 127 -7.52 -8.29 0.95
CA LEU A 127 -6.19 -7.88 0.49
C LEU A 127 -5.30 -7.44 1.66
N LEU A 128 -5.79 -6.52 2.47
CA LEU A 128 -5.00 -5.92 3.55
C LEU A 128 -4.69 -6.91 4.68
N ALA A 129 -5.54 -7.91 4.89
CA ALA A 129 -5.30 -8.99 5.84
C ALA A 129 -4.21 -9.94 5.34
N GLU A 130 -4.31 -10.40 4.08
CA GLU A 130 -3.31 -11.27 3.47
C GLU A 130 -1.96 -10.54 3.33
N PHE A 131 -1.96 -9.28 2.88
CA PHE A 131 -0.73 -8.50 2.75
C PHE A 131 0.08 -8.46 4.05
N ARG A 132 -0.58 -8.27 5.20
CA ARG A 132 0.12 -8.31 6.51
C ARG A 132 0.77 -9.66 6.77
N ARG A 133 0.09 -10.75 6.41
CA ARG A 133 0.59 -12.10 6.62
C ARG A 133 1.81 -12.35 5.74
N GLU A 134 1.68 -12.09 4.44
CA GLU A 134 2.76 -12.27 3.47
C GLU A 134 3.95 -11.35 3.76
N LEU A 135 3.70 -10.11 4.22
CA LEU A 135 4.74 -9.18 4.63
C LEU A 135 5.60 -9.74 5.78
N ASN A 136 4.97 -10.36 6.77
CA ASN A 136 5.70 -10.96 7.88
C ASN A 136 6.44 -12.25 7.48
N VAL A 137 5.87 -13.04 6.56
CA VAL A 137 6.54 -14.21 5.98
C VAL A 137 7.80 -13.76 5.22
N ALA A 138 7.64 -12.85 4.26
CA ALA A 138 8.73 -12.32 3.44
C ALA A 138 9.81 -11.60 4.27
N TYR A 139 9.42 -10.93 5.37
CA TYR A 139 10.39 -10.34 6.29
C TYR A 139 11.20 -11.39 7.06
N ALA A 140 10.55 -12.47 7.52
CA ALA A 140 11.18 -13.55 8.27
C ALA A 140 12.10 -14.43 7.42
N GLU A 141 11.85 -14.51 6.11
CA GLU A 141 12.74 -15.19 5.16
C GLU A 141 14.15 -14.57 5.20
N GLY A 142 15.11 -15.35 5.67
CA GLY A 142 16.52 -14.94 5.77
C GLY A 142 16.89 -14.15 7.04
N ARG A 143 15.98 -13.99 8.01
CA ARG A 143 16.26 -13.28 9.28
C ARG A 143 16.00 -14.16 10.50
N THR A 144 16.96 -14.19 11.42
CA THR A 144 16.84 -14.86 12.73
C THR A 144 16.61 -13.82 13.82
N GLY A 145 15.37 -13.65 14.28
CA GLY A 145 15.04 -12.73 15.38
C GLY A 145 13.54 -12.51 15.57
N ASP A 146 13.17 -12.00 16.75
CA ASP A 146 11.78 -11.72 17.15
C ASP A 146 11.25 -10.35 16.69
N GLN A 147 12.07 -9.53 16.02
CA GLN A 147 11.60 -8.24 15.49
C GLN A 147 10.59 -8.50 14.37
N GLN A 148 9.46 -7.79 14.37
CA GLN A 148 8.41 -7.92 13.36
C GLN A 148 8.03 -6.56 12.81
N ILE A 149 7.41 -6.56 11.63
CA ILE A 149 6.73 -5.39 11.11
C ILE A 149 5.38 -5.26 11.83
N GLU A 150 5.21 -4.17 12.57
CA GLU A 150 4.06 -3.97 13.44
C GLU A 150 3.05 -3.03 12.82
N VAL A 151 1.76 -3.22 13.12
CA VAL A 151 0.72 -2.29 12.67
C VAL A 151 0.84 -0.99 13.46
N GLU A 152 0.93 0.13 12.74
CA GLU A 152 0.81 1.46 13.34
C GLU A 152 -0.62 1.67 13.84
N ARG A 153 -0.74 1.96 15.14
CA ARG A 153 -2.02 2.16 15.83
C ARG A 153 -2.32 3.62 16.12
N ASP A 154 -1.34 4.51 15.97
CA ASP A 154 -1.52 5.94 16.12
C ASP A 154 -2.41 6.47 14.99
N GLU A 155 -3.60 6.92 15.37
CA GLU A 155 -4.58 7.48 14.44
C GLU A 155 -4.11 8.82 13.86
N GLN A 156 -3.27 9.59 14.57
CA GLN A 156 -2.72 10.84 14.06
C GLN A 156 -1.76 10.58 12.90
N VAL A 157 -0.87 9.61 13.05
CA VAL A 157 0.04 9.18 11.97
C VAL A 157 -0.77 8.74 10.75
N ARG A 158 -1.83 7.94 10.94
CA ARG A 158 -2.68 7.49 9.83
C ARG A 158 -3.40 8.66 9.13
N LYS A 159 -3.90 9.64 9.88
CA LYS A 159 -4.58 10.83 9.33
C LYS A 159 -3.63 11.74 8.55
N GLU A 160 -2.43 11.94 9.07
CA GLU A 160 -1.38 12.70 8.40
C GLU A 160 -1.03 12.06 7.05
N LEU A 161 -0.84 10.74 7.04
CA LEU A 161 -0.52 10.00 5.82
C LEU A 161 -1.66 9.96 4.81
N ALA A 162 -2.90 9.85 5.28
CA ALA A 162 -4.07 9.88 4.40
C ALA A 162 -4.30 11.26 3.74
N SER A 163 -3.74 12.34 4.30
CA SER A 163 -3.87 13.71 3.78
C SER A 163 -2.62 14.24 3.10
N ARG A 164 -1.56 13.44 3.01
CA ARG A 164 -0.30 13.85 2.36
C ARG A 164 -0.50 14.03 0.85
N GLN A 165 0.29 14.94 0.28
CA GLN A 165 0.36 15.06 -1.17
C GLN A 165 1.07 13.83 -1.74
N LEU A 166 0.46 13.18 -2.73
CA LEU A 166 1.00 11.99 -3.37
C LEU A 166 1.78 12.38 -4.63
N HIS A 167 2.85 11.66 -4.93
CA HIS A 167 3.62 11.87 -6.17
C HIS A 167 2.77 11.62 -7.40
N LEU A 168 1.77 10.73 -7.30
CA LEU A 168 0.80 10.53 -8.35
C LEU A 168 0.08 11.83 -8.76
N ASP A 169 -0.13 12.78 -7.86
CA ASP A 169 -0.86 14.03 -8.15
C ASP A 169 0.05 15.19 -8.59
N MET A 170 1.38 15.01 -8.55
CA MET A 170 2.32 16.05 -8.98
C MET A 170 2.30 16.22 -10.52
N PRO A 171 2.39 17.48 -11.02
CA PRO A 171 2.63 17.75 -12.43
C PRO A 171 4.01 17.19 -12.85
N GLU A 172 4.16 16.80 -14.11
CA GLU A 172 5.35 16.07 -14.60
C GLU A 172 6.59 16.96 -14.76
N ASP A 173 6.51 18.24 -14.39
CA ASP A 173 7.56 19.24 -14.59
C ASP A 173 8.72 19.14 -13.57
N ASP A 174 8.59 18.31 -12.53
CA ASP A 174 9.60 18.10 -11.48
C ASP A 174 10.23 16.68 -11.50
N GLU A 175 10.19 15.97 -12.64
CA GLU A 175 11.06 14.80 -12.81
C GLU A 175 12.50 15.27 -13.04
N ILE A 176 13.22 15.61 -11.97
CA ILE A 176 14.67 15.54 -11.99
C ILE A 176 14.99 14.05 -12.20
N LEU A 177 15.30 13.69 -13.45
CA LEU A 177 15.79 12.37 -13.76
C LEU A 177 17.04 12.16 -12.91
N ALA A 178 17.14 11.02 -12.22
CA ALA A 178 18.30 10.69 -11.39
C ALA A 178 19.64 10.67 -12.18
N GLU A 179 19.57 10.83 -13.51
CA GLU A 179 20.73 11.03 -14.39
C GLU A 179 21.33 12.44 -14.27
N ASP A 180 20.58 13.46 -13.80
CA ASP A 180 21.05 14.86 -13.74
C ASP A 180 21.86 15.19 -12.46
N ILE A 181 22.02 14.26 -11.52
CA ILE A 181 22.81 14.45 -10.28
C ILE A 181 24.22 13.85 -10.42
N ALA A 182 24.50 13.10 -11.49
CA ALA A 182 25.81 12.47 -11.69
C ALA A 182 26.85 13.38 -12.37
N GLU A 183 26.48 14.59 -12.82
CA GLU A 183 27.40 15.52 -13.53
C GLU A 183 27.49 16.95 -12.94
N ALA A 184 27.09 17.17 -11.68
CA ALA A 184 27.22 18.48 -11.01
C ALA A 184 28.33 18.52 -9.95
#